data_AF-A0A1S1M0C9-F1
#
_entry.id   AF-A0A1S1M0C9-F1
#
_cell.length_a   1.000
_cell.length_b   1.000
_cell.length_c   1.000
_cell.angle_alpha   90.00
_cell.angle_beta   90.00
_cell.angle_gamma   90.00
#
_symmetry.space_group_name_H-M   'P 1'
#
loop_
_entity.id
_entity.type
_entity.pdbx_description
1 polymer ?
#
loop_
_entity_poly.entity_id
_entity_poly.type
_entity_poly.pdbx_seq_one_letter_code
_entity_poly.pdbx_strand_id
1 'polypeptide(L)'
;MRTQRPLNADEHSELEALNAAVQAAIDARREWLDAKMRETSKLQVGDDIYDVQTGEKIGVVSGLYRYHAGRDDLYDTYVECDYQYETRPGCFGNTSSQGGRMFGTREDAAAHAKSLVAQLEAAPHE
;
A
#
# COMPACT_ATOMS: atom_id res chain seq x y z
N MET A 1 10.08 -6.17 46.40
CA MET A 1 9.52 -4.81 46.55
C MET A 1 9.18 -4.29 45.17
N ARG A 2 7.92 -3.91 44.90
CA ARG A 2 7.60 -3.11 43.71
C ARG A 2 8.07 -1.69 44.00
N THR A 3 8.96 -1.14 43.18
CA THR A 3 9.57 0.19 43.30
C THR A 3 8.70 1.31 42.73
N GLN A 4 7.43 1.02 42.42
CA GLN A 4 6.54 1.94 41.70
C GLN A 4 5.30 2.25 42.54
N ARG A 5 4.98 3.55 42.66
CA ARG A 5 3.72 4.07 43.21
C ARG A 5 2.65 4.05 42.10
N PRO A 6 1.39 3.67 42.40
CA PRO A 6 0.29 3.85 41.46
C PRO A 6 0.04 5.34 41.17
N LEU A 7 -0.45 5.66 39.97
CA LEU A 7 -0.84 7.02 39.62
C LEU A 7 -2.04 7.47 40.47
N ASN A 8 -2.10 8.76 40.78
CA ASN A 8 -3.29 9.38 41.36
C ASN A 8 -4.30 9.78 40.26
N ALA A 9 -5.47 10.29 40.63
CA ALA A 9 -6.52 10.65 39.69
C ALA A 9 -6.09 11.74 38.70
N ASP A 10 -5.36 12.76 39.16
CA ASP A 10 -4.88 13.86 38.32
C ASP A 10 -3.84 13.36 37.31
N GLU A 11 -2.90 12.52 37.76
CA GLU A 11 -1.88 11.88 36.91
C GLU A 11 -2.50 10.94 35.88
N HIS A 12 -3.59 10.24 36.23
CA HIS A 12 -4.35 9.44 35.28
C HIS A 12 -5.00 10.31 34.20
N SER A 13 -5.66 11.40 34.60
CA SER A 13 -6.29 12.34 33.67
C SER A 13 -5.26 13.02 32.75
N GLU A 14 -4.09 13.38 33.28
CA GLU A 14 -2.99 13.93 32.48
C GLU A 14 -2.48 12.90 31.46
N LEU A 15 -2.27 11.65 31.89
CA LEU A 15 -1.84 10.57 30.99
C LEU A 15 -2.88 10.28 29.90
N GLU A 16 -4.17 10.31 30.22
CA GLU A 16 -5.25 10.16 29.24
C GLU A 16 -5.22 11.28 28.19
N ALA A 17 -5.02 12.52 28.62
CA ALA A 17 -4.89 13.66 27.71
C ALA A 17 -3.66 13.53 26.79
N LEU A 18 -2.52 13.09 27.32
CA LEU A 18 -1.31 12.85 26.53
C LEU A 18 -1.53 11.73 25.50
N ASN A 19 -2.16 10.62 25.89
CA ASN A 19 -2.48 9.52 24.98
C ASN A 19 -3.45 9.95 23.87
N ALA A 20 -4.46 10.77 24.21
CA ALA A 20 -5.38 11.33 23.24
C ALA A 20 -4.66 12.23 22.22
N ALA A 21 -3.72 13.05 22.67
CA ALA A 21 -2.90 13.90 21.79
C ALA A 21 -2.02 13.06 20.84
N VAL A 22 -1.43 11.97 21.32
CA VAL A 22 -0.67 11.02 20.48
C VAL A 22 -1.57 10.40 19.42
N GLN A 23 -2.76 9.92 19.80
CA GLN A 23 -3.71 9.31 18.87
C GLN A 23 -4.14 10.31 17.78
N ALA A 24 -4.46 11.55 18.16
CA ALA A 24 -4.82 12.59 17.20
C ALA A 24 -3.69 12.89 16.19
N ALA A 25 -2.43 12.87 16.64
CA ALA A 25 -1.28 13.04 15.75
C ALA A 25 -1.10 11.85 14.78
N ILE A 26 -1.34 10.62 15.24
CA ILE A 26 -1.32 9.42 14.40
C ILE A 26 -2.40 9.51 13.33
N ASP A 27 -3.63 9.86 13.71
CA ASP A 27 -4.75 10.00 12.77
C ASP A 27 -4.48 11.09 11.71
N ALA A 28 -3.96 12.24 12.13
CA ALA A 28 -3.58 13.32 11.21
C ALA A 28 -2.47 12.89 10.22
N ARG A 29 -1.48 12.13 10.69
CA ARG A 29 -0.44 11.55 9.82
C ARG A 29 -1.05 10.54 8.84
N ARG A 30 -1.95 9.68 9.30
CA ARG A 30 -2.62 8.69 8.45
C ARG A 30 -3.38 9.39 7.32
N GLU A 31 -4.17 10.40 7.64
CA GLU A 31 -4.90 11.20 6.64
C GLU A 31 -3.96 11.86 5.63
N TRP A 32 -2.85 12.43 6.11
CA TRP A 32 -1.85 13.03 5.24
C TRP A 32 -1.21 12.00 4.29
N LEU A 33 -0.85 10.81 4.80
CA LEU A 33 -0.28 9.73 3.99
C LEU A 33 -1.28 9.17 2.98
N ASP A 34 -2.57 9.03 3.36
CA ASP A 34 -3.64 8.61 2.46
C ASP A 34 -3.86 9.64 1.34
N ALA A 35 -3.77 10.93 1.65
CA ALA A 35 -3.83 11.99 0.64
C ALA A 35 -2.62 11.91 -0.30
N LYS A 36 -1.41 11.72 0.24
CA LYS A 36 -0.19 11.55 -0.58
C LYS A 36 -0.23 10.32 -1.46
N MET A 37 -0.78 9.21 -0.99
CA MET A 37 -1.00 8.01 -1.81
C MET A 37 -1.80 8.34 -3.07
N ARG A 38 -2.88 9.13 -2.96
CA ARG A 38 -3.67 9.53 -4.14
C ARG A 38 -2.87 10.39 -5.10
N GLU A 39 -2.04 11.31 -4.59
CA GLU A 39 -1.17 12.16 -5.41
C GLU A 39 -0.06 11.38 -6.13
N THR A 40 0.52 10.36 -5.48
CA THR A 40 1.75 9.70 -5.96
C THR A 40 1.54 8.30 -6.53
N SER A 41 0.35 7.72 -6.36
CA SER A 41 0.04 6.40 -6.90
C SER A 41 0.20 6.35 -8.41
N LYS A 42 0.74 5.24 -8.90
CA LYS A 42 1.05 5.04 -10.31
C LYS A 42 -0.21 4.80 -11.15
N LEU A 43 -1.18 4.12 -10.55
CA LEU A 43 -2.51 3.89 -11.12
C LEU A 43 -3.54 4.63 -10.29
N GLN A 44 -4.55 5.18 -10.96
CA GLN A 44 -5.69 5.87 -10.36
C GLN A 44 -6.97 5.04 -10.52
N VAL A 45 -8.00 5.37 -9.74
CA VAL A 45 -9.32 4.74 -9.89
C VAL A 45 -9.85 4.96 -11.31
N GLY A 46 -10.28 3.87 -11.95
CA GLY A 46 -10.70 3.86 -13.35
C GLY A 46 -9.62 3.43 -14.33
N ASP A 47 -8.36 3.34 -13.91
CA ASP A 47 -7.27 2.87 -14.77
C ASP A 47 -7.29 1.35 -14.94
N ASP A 48 -6.80 0.90 -16.10
CA ASP A 48 -6.55 -0.52 -16.34
C ASP A 48 -5.30 -0.99 -15.57
N ILE A 49 -5.42 -2.10 -14.85
CA ILE A 49 -4.30 -2.75 -14.16
C ILE A 49 -3.89 -4.03 -14.88
N TYR A 50 -2.57 -4.19 -15.08
CA TYR A 50 -1.98 -5.31 -15.79
C TYR A 50 -1.09 -6.13 -14.86
N ASP A 51 -1.01 -7.43 -15.14
CA ASP A 51 0.09 -8.28 -14.67
C ASP A 51 1.28 -7.99 -15.58
N VAL A 52 2.32 -7.37 -15.03
CA VAL A 52 3.50 -6.93 -15.79
C VAL A 52 4.30 -8.12 -16.30
N GLN A 53 4.24 -9.27 -15.61
CA GLN A 53 4.99 -10.45 -16.01
C GLN A 53 4.36 -11.12 -17.23
N THR A 54 3.04 -11.27 -17.23
CA THR A 54 2.32 -11.94 -18.33
C THR A 54 1.87 -10.97 -19.43
N GLY A 55 1.75 -9.68 -19.10
CA GLY A 55 1.17 -8.65 -19.97
C GLY A 55 -0.36 -8.68 -20.04
N GLU A 56 -1.01 -9.53 -19.24
CA GLU A 56 -2.47 -9.65 -19.24
C GLU A 56 -3.13 -8.50 -18.47
N LYS A 57 -4.21 -7.95 -19.02
CA LYS A 57 -5.09 -7.04 -18.27
C LYS A 57 -5.84 -7.83 -17.21
N ILE A 58 -5.71 -7.43 -15.96
CA ILE A 58 -6.36 -8.10 -14.82
C ILE A 58 -7.73 -7.48 -14.55
N GLY A 59 -7.86 -6.16 -14.67
CA GLY A 59 -9.10 -5.47 -14.36
C GLY A 59 -8.99 -3.96 -14.46
N VAL A 60 -9.91 -3.27 -13.80
CA VAL A 60 -9.93 -1.82 -13.65
C VAL A 60 -9.81 -1.46 -12.18
N VAL A 61 -8.94 -0.52 -11.83
CA VAL A 61 -8.75 -0.07 -10.44
C VAL A 61 -10.05 0.53 -9.91
N SER A 62 -10.55 -0.03 -8.81
CA SER A 62 -11.77 0.41 -8.14
C SER A 62 -11.48 1.19 -6.85
N GLY A 63 -10.27 1.05 -6.30
CA GLY A 63 -9.87 1.74 -5.07
C GLY A 63 -8.38 1.73 -4.84
N LEU A 64 -7.90 2.76 -4.15
CA LEU A 64 -6.53 2.88 -3.66
C LEU A 64 -6.57 2.74 -2.14
N TYR A 65 -5.65 1.97 -1.57
CA TYR A 65 -5.58 1.81 -0.12
C TYR A 65 -4.15 1.52 0.33
N ARG A 66 -3.88 1.72 1.62
CA ARG A 66 -2.61 1.35 2.26
C ARG A 66 -2.80 0.04 3.01
N TYR A 67 -1.98 -0.95 2.71
CA TYR A 67 -2.07 -2.24 3.39
C TYR A 67 -1.18 -2.27 4.63
N HIS A 68 -1.81 -2.20 5.81
CA HIS A 68 -1.13 -2.29 7.10
C HIS A 68 -1.22 -3.73 7.65
N ALA A 69 -0.39 -4.65 7.14
CA ALA A 69 -0.32 -6.03 7.64
C ALA A 69 0.26 -6.13 9.06
N GLY A 70 -0.51 -5.74 10.08
CA GLY A 70 -0.06 -5.77 11.47
C GLY A 70 1.10 -4.81 11.77
N ARG A 71 1.31 -3.79 10.93
CA ARG A 71 2.24 -2.71 11.22
C ARG A 71 1.65 -1.80 12.28
N ASP A 72 2.50 -1.36 13.20
CA ASP A 72 2.13 -0.40 14.21
C ASP A 72 2.09 1.00 13.59
N ASP A 73 0.92 1.63 13.64
CA ASP A 73 0.67 2.97 13.10
C ASP A 73 1.59 4.03 13.72
N LEU A 74 2.21 3.76 14.88
CA LEU A 74 3.24 4.63 15.47
C LEU A 74 4.44 4.83 14.53
N TYR A 75 4.82 3.81 13.74
CA TYR A 75 6.00 3.82 12.89
C TYR A 75 5.69 4.01 11.40
N ASP A 76 4.47 4.44 11.08
CA ASP A 76 4.06 4.76 9.72
C ASP A 76 4.87 5.96 9.17
N THR A 77 5.66 5.72 8.13
CA THR A 77 6.72 6.64 7.66
C THR A 77 6.87 6.72 6.15
N TYR A 78 6.11 5.93 5.39
CA TYR A 78 6.25 5.87 3.94
C TYR A 78 4.89 5.74 3.27
N VAL A 79 4.79 6.26 2.05
CA VAL A 79 3.58 6.16 1.25
C VAL A 79 3.63 4.82 0.50
N GLU A 80 2.86 3.85 0.98
CA GLU A 80 2.57 2.60 0.28
C GLU A 80 1.25 2.74 -0.47
N CYS A 81 1.11 2.10 -1.62
CA CYS A 81 -0.15 2.07 -2.35
C CYS A 81 -0.40 0.66 -2.86
N ASP A 82 -1.49 0.08 -2.40
CA ASP A 82 -2.10 -1.11 -2.98
C ASP A 82 -3.38 -0.74 -3.73
N TYR A 83 -3.74 -1.61 -4.67
CA TYR A 83 -4.86 -1.39 -5.57
C TYR A 83 -5.93 -2.46 -5.33
N GLN A 84 -7.15 -2.00 -5.12
CA GLN A 84 -8.34 -2.82 -5.34
C GLN A 84 -8.75 -2.66 -6.80
N TYR A 85 -9.15 -3.76 -7.44
CA TYR A 85 -9.57 -3.72 -8.84
C TYR A 85 -10.75 -4.64 -9.09
N GLU A 86 -11.57 -4.27 -10.07
CA GLU A 86 -12.71 -5.04 -10.53
C GLU A 86 -12.34 -5.80 -11.81
N THR A 87 -12.54 -7.13 -11.80
CA THR A 87 -12.26 -7.99 -12.96
C THR A 87 -13.48 -8.15 -13.86
N ARG A 88 -14.67 -8.03 -13.27
CA ARG A 88 -16.00 -8.02 -13.90
C ARG A 88 -17.00 -7.42 -12.88
N PRO A 89 -18.17 -6.94 -13.32
CA PRO A 89 -19.15 -6.32 -12.43
C PRO A 89 -19.42 -7.14 -11.16
N GLY A 90 -19.13 -6.56 -9.99
CA GLY A 90 -19.30 -7.16 -8.66
C GLY A 90 -18.20 -8.13 -8.22
N CYS A 91 -17.11 -8.29 -8.98
CA CYS A 91 -16.01 -9.20 -8.66
C CYS A 91 -14.70 -8.44 -8.46
N PHE A 92 -14.26 -8.37 -7.21
CA PHE A 92 -13.11 -7.57 -6.80
C PHE A 92 -11.91 -8.43 -6.44
N GLY A 93 -10.73 -7.99 -6.84
CA GLY A 93 -9.43 -8.48 -6.40
C GLY A 93 -8.61 -7.35 -5.76
N ASN A 94 -7.45 -7.69 -5.21
CA ASN A 94 -6.54 -6.70 -4.64
C ASN A 94 -5.08 -7.14 -4.75
N THR A 95 -4.16 -6.18 -4.78
CA THR A 95 -2.73 -6.47 -4.96
C THR A 95 -2.07 -7.03 -3.70
N SER A 96 -2.48 -6.59 -2.51
CA SER A 96 -1.80 -6.95 -1.26
C SER A 96 -1.89 -8.44 -0.89
N SER A 97 -2.90 -9.16 -1.40
CA SER A 97 -3.02 -10.62 -1.22
C SER A 97 -2.22 -11.45 -2.23
N GLN A 98 -1.54 -10.81 -3.19
CA GLN A 98 -0.90 -11.47 -4.33
C GLN A 98 0.61 -11.20 -4.39
N GLY A 99 1.32 -11.46 -3.28
CA GLY A 99 2.73 -11.09 -3.07
C GLY A 99 3.79 -11.69 -4.03
N GLY A 100 3.39 -12.42 -5.07
CA GLY A 100 4.29 -12.92 -6.13
C GLY A 100 4.05 -12.29 -7.50
N ARG A 101 3.02 -11.45 -7.64
CA ARG A 101 2.66 -10.81 -8.90
C ARG A 101 3.21 -9.40 -8.96
N MET A 102 3.57 -8.98 -10.18
CA MET A 102 3.98 -7.61 -10.45
C MET A 102 2.83 -6.89 -11.15
N PHE A 103 2.29 -5.86 -10.53
CA PHE A 103 1.18 -5.09 -11.06
C PHE A 103 1.65 -3.74 -11.59
N GLY A 104 1.05 -3.27 -12.68
CA GLY A 104 1.46 -2.01 -13.27
C GLY A 104 0.57 -1.56 -14.42
N THR A 105 1.05 -0.54 -15.12
CA THR A 105 0.38 -0.01 -16.31
C THR A 105 0.62 -0.91 -17.51
N ARG A 106 -0.08 -0.63 -18.61
CA ARG A 106 0.18 -1.29 -19.89
C ARG A 106 1.62 -1.04 -20.39
N GLU A 107 2.14 0.15 -20.17
CA GLU A 107 3.49 0.54 -20.55
C GLU A 107 4.54 -0.24 -19.76
N ASP A 108 4.28 -0.52 -18.48
CA ASP A 108 5.16 -1.37 -17.66
C ASP A 108 5.23 -2.78 -18.21
N ALA A 109 4.07 -3.38 -18.51
CA ALA A 109 3.99 -4.70 -19.14
C ALA A 109 4.76 -4.73 -20.48
N ALA A 110 4.58 -3.71 -21.32
CA ALA A 110 5.28 -3.61 -22.60
C ALA A 110 6.80 -3.43 -22.43
N ALA A 111 7.24 -2.62 -21.45
CA ALA A 111 8.65 -2.41 -21.16
C ALA A 111 9.31 -3.69 -20.62
N HIS A 112 8.62 -4.41 -19.73
CA HIS A 112 9.08 -5.69 -19.20
C HIS A 112 9.23 -6.74 -20.31
N ALA A 113 8.23 -6.89 -21.19
CA ALA A 113 8.30 -7.80 -22.33
C ALA A 113 9.48 -7.48 -23.27
N LYS A 114 9.72 -6.19 -23.57
CA LYS A 114 10.88 -5.76 -24.37
C LYS A 114 12.21 -6.12 -23.71
N SER A 115 12.31 -5.94 -22.40
CA SER A 115 13.53 -6.30 -21.65
C SER A 115 13.80 -7.79 -21.70
N LEU A 116 12.77 -8.63 -21.56
CA LEU A 116 12.88 -10.09 -21.68
C LEU A 116 13.36 -10.53 -23.06
N VAL A 117 12.79 -9.97 -24.13
CA VAL A 117 13.23 -10.28 -25.51
C VAL A 117 14.70 -9.91 -25.70
N ALA A 118 15.12 -8.72 -25.26
CA ALA A 118 16.51 -8.30 -25.35
C ALA A 118 17.47 -9.22 -24.58
N GLN A 119 17.06 -9.73 -23.41
CA GLN A 119 17.86 -10.69 -22.63
C GLN A 119 17.98 -12.04 -23.35
N LEU A 120 16.91 -12.54 -23.97
CA LEU A 120 16.92 -13.78 -24.72
C LEU A 120 17.78 -13.68 -25.99
N GLU A 121 17.76 -12.54 -26.68
CA GLU A 121 18.61 -12.28 -27.85
C GLU A 121 20.10 -12.11 -27.48
N ALA A 122 20.38 -11.62 -26.27
CA ALA A 122 21.74 -11.46 -25.76
C ALA A 122 22.33 -12.74 -25.14
N ALA A 123 21.51 -13.76 -24.88
CA ALA A 123 21.97 -15.04 -24.36
C ALA A 123 22.68 -15.83 -25.48
N PRO A 124 23.95 -16.26 -25.30
CA PRO A 124 24.60 -17.10 -26.28
C PRO A 124 23.81 -18.41 -26.44
N HIS A 125 23.48 -18.77 -27.67
CA HIS A 125 22.96 -20.09 -27.99
C HIS A 125 24.04 -21.12 -27.66
N GLU A 126 23.93 -21.77 -26.48
CA GLU A 126 24.67 -22.98 -26.15
C GLU A 126 24.08 -24.21 -26.87
#